data_AF-A0A4V3YR55-F1
#
_entry.id   AF-A0A4V3YR55-F1
#
_cell.length_a   1.000
_cell.length_b   1.000
_cell.length_c   1.000
_cell.angle_alpha   90.00
_cell.angle_beta   90.00
_cell.angle_gamma   90.00
#
_symmetry.space_group_name_H-M   'P 1'
#
loop_
_entity.id
_entity.type
_entity.pdbx_description
1 polymer ?
#
loop_
_entity_poly.entity_id
_entity_poly.type
_entity_poly.pdbx_seq_one_letter_code
_entity_poly.pdbx_strand_id
1 'polypeptide(L)' 'MTATSSRRPRVLVAPDKFKGTLDAAGVAAAVRQGIVRVVPDADV' A
#
# COMPACT_ATOMS: atom_id res chain seq x y z
N MET A 1 -27.71 16.76 3.43
CA MET A 1 -26.22 16.74 3.48
C MET A 1 -25.81 15.42 4.09
N THR A 2 -25.51 14.41 3.27
CA THR A 2 -25.06 13.09 3.73
C THR A 2 -23.58 13.16 4.09
N ALA A 3 -23.24 12.70 5.29
CA ALA A 3 -21.86 12.66 5.77
C ALA A 3 -21.01 11.75 4.87
N THR A 4 -20.00 12.31 4.22
CA THR A 4 -18.92 11.54 3.61
C THR A 4 -18.19 10.82 4.73
N SER A 5 -18.36 9.49 4.82
CA SER A 5 -17.48 8.69 5.67
C SER A 5 -16.08 8.79 5.07
N SER A 6 -15.24 9.69 5.58
CA SER A 6 -13.83 9.79 5.19
C SER A 6 -13.05 8.66 5.87
N ARG A 7 -13.42 7.42 5.57
CA ARG A 7 -12.64 6.29 6.04
C ARG A 7 -11.40 6.21 5.16
N ARG A 8 -10.25 6.53 5.75
CA ARG A 8 -8.94 6.29 5.14
C ARG A 8 -8.90 4.88 4.55
N PRO A 9 -8.53 4.71 3.27
CA PRO A 9 -8.42 3.39 2.66
C PRO A 9 -7.45 2.52 3.45
N ARG A 10 -7.80 1.25 3.65
CA ARG A 10 -6.94 0.26 4.32
C ARG A 10 -6.51 -0.77 3.29
N VAL A 11 -5.21 -0.93 3.08
CA VAL A 11 -4.64 -1.71 1.97
C VAL A 11 -3.65 -2.74 2.52
N LEU A 12 -4.00 -4.02 2.45
CA LEU A 12 -3.06 -5.08 2.78
C LEU A 12 -2.15 -5.36 1.58
N VAL A 13 -0.84 -5.19 1.75
CA VAL A 13 0.17 -5.53 0.75
C VAL A 13 0.83 -6.85 1.15
N ALA A 14 0.45 -7.95 0.50
CA ALA A 14 0.96 -9.29 0.75
C ALA A 14 1.57 -9.91 -0.53
N PRO A 15 2.71 -9.38 -1.02
CA PRO A 15 3.33 -9.86 -2.25
C PRO A 15 4.15 -11.13 -1.99
N ASP A 16 4.43 -11.87 -3.07
CA ASP A 16 5.53 -12.83 -3.08
C ASP A 16 6.86 -12.11 -3.43
N LYS A 17 7.97 -12.81 -3.24
CA LYS A 17 9.30 -12.34 -3.65
C LYS A 17 9.45 -12.33 -5.16
N PHE A 18 10.37 -11.51 -5.63
CA PHE A 18 10.93 -11.62 -6.96
C PHE A 18 12.24 -12.42 -6.89
N LYS A 19 12.22 -13.64 -7.45
CA LYS A 19 13.36 -14.56 -7.37
C LYS A 19 14.64 -13.93 -7.92
N GLY A 20 15.65 -13.82 -7.07
CA GLY A 20 16.97 -13.28 -7.44
C GLY A 20 17.06 -11.75 -7.44
N THR A 21 16.02 -11.02 -7.00
CA THR A 21 16.04 -9.55 -6.93
C THR A 21 15.57 -9.02 -5.59
N LEU A 22 14.26 -9.03 -5.31
CA LEU A 22 13.68 -8.52 -4.07
C LEU A 22 13.04 -9.66 -3.29
N ASP A 23 13.27 -9.68 -1.97
CA ASP A 23 12.44 -10.47 -1.07
C ASP A 23 11.03 -9.85 -0.95
N ALA A 24 10.11 -10.58 -0.32
CA ALA A 24 8.72 -10.14 -0.19
C ALA A 24 8.61 -8.80 0.57
N ALA A 25 9.48 -8.55 1.55
CA ALA A 25 9.52 -7.30 2.30
C ALA A 25 9.93 -6.11 1.41
N GLY A 26 10.94 -6.29 0.55
CA GLY A 26 11.38 -5.29 -0.42
C GLY A 26 10.29 -4.95 -1.43
N VAL A 27 9.56 -5.97 -1.93
CA VAL A 27 8.40 -5.74 -2.81
C VAL A 27 7.30 -4.97 -2.06
N ALA A 28 6.98 -5.36 -0.82
CA ALA A 28 5.97 -4.69 -0.03
C ALA A 28 6.30 -3.21 0.23
N ALA A 29 7.57 -2.91 0.54
CA ALA A 29 8.04 -1.54 0.75
C ALA A 29 7.92 -0.69 -0.52
N ALA A 30 8.30 -1.22 -1.68
CA ALA A 30 8.21 -0.52 -2.97
C ALA A 30 6.75 -0.24 -3.36
N VAL A 31 5.85 -1.21 -3.17
CA VAL A 31 4.42 -1.04 -3.44
C VAL A 31 3.80 -0.03 -2.48
N ARG A 32 4.12 -0.09 -1.18
CA ARG A 32 3.70 0.91 -0.19
C ARG A 32 4.11 2.33 -0.59
N GLN A 33 5.37 2.52 -1.02
CA GLN A 33 5.85 3.83 -1.50
C GLN A 33 5.05 4.33 -2.70
N GLY A 34 4.70 3.42 -3.63
CA GLY A 34 3.84 3.75 -4.76
C GLY A 34 2.44 4.20 -4.36
N ILE A 35 1.82 3.47 -3.42
CA ILE A 35 0.48 3.78 -2.91
C ILE A 35 0.47 5.13 -2.19
N VAL A 36 1.36 5.33 -1.21
CA VAL A 36 1.41 6.57 -0.40
C VAL A 36 1.71 7.80 -1.26
N ARG A 37 2.43 7.65 -2.38
CA ARG A 37 2.67 8.75 -3.32
C ARG A 37 1.38 9.26 -3.99
N VAL A 38 0.39 8.40 -4.20
CA VAL A 38 -0.86 8.71 -4.92
C VAL A 38 -2.03 8.92 -3.97
N VAL A 39 -2.07 8.17 -2.87
CA VAL A 39 -3.10 8.22 -1.82
C VAL A 39 -2.39 8.42 -0.46
N PRO A 40 -2.02 9.66 -0.11
CA PRO A 40 -1.19 9.94 1.06
C PRO A 40 -1.83 9.57 2.41
N ASP A 41 -3.15 9.43 2.45
CA ASP A 41 -3.91 9.11 3.66
C ASP A 41 -4.22 7.60 3.82
N ALA A 42 -3.77 6.75 2.89
CA ALA A 42 -3.96 5.31 2.99
C ALA A 42 -3.20 4.70 4.19
N ASP A 43 -3.88 3.78 4.89
CA ASP A 43 -3.31 2.86 5.87
C ASP A 43 -2.87 1.59 5.13
N VAL A 44 -1.56 1.47 4.87
CA VAL A 44 -0.95 0.43 4.01
C VAL A 44 0.00 -0.44 4.82
#